data_AF-X1U0D4-F1
#
_entry.id   AF-X1U0D4-F1
#
_cell.length_a   1.000
_cell.length_b   1.000
_cell.length_c   1.000
_cell.angle_alpha   90.00
_cell.angle_beta   90.00
_cell.angle_gamma   90.00
#
_symmetry.space_group_name_H-M   'P 1'
#
loop_
_entity.id
_entity.type
_entity.pdbx_description
1 polymer ?
#
loop_
_entity_poly.entity_id
_entity_poly.type
_entity_poly.pdbx_seq_one_letter_code
_entity_poly.pdbx_strand_id
1 'polypeptide(L)'
;DRKTKGVEIKDKKKFKESVARFAKGVSSHPMMDLLKEFGTPLLVNMINELGCLATRNYSVGQFKGVEKISGEYIAELMAKRPNAVPDHKCMNGCIISCSNIFTDMKGKVIVSGLEFETIALTGSNCMIDDIDIIARINRACNDIGVDTMDVGAAIALAMEAAVLKLGDGEAALSLVNEIGKGTENGIMIGNGCRFTGEKLESKRIPHVKGQGLAGYDPRGLKGTGATYATSAMGADHTCGNAIPNPLNPAYDPASPEGQGQMSKFLQTYHAAIDSLGICLFAALPPLDMT
;
A
#
# COMPACT_ATOMS: atom_id res chain seq x y z
N ASP A 1 11.26 -19.28 -16.66
CA ASP A 1 10.07 -19.27 -17.53
C ASP A 1 10.24 -19.14 -19.06
N ARG A 2 11.44 -19.06 -19.65
CA ARG A 2 11.56 -18.85 -21.12
C ARG A 2 11.18 -20.07 -22.01
N LYS A 3 10.67 -21.17 -21.45
CA LYS A 3 10.37 -22.43 -22.15
C LYS A 3 8.93 -22.93 -21.93
N THR A 4 8.07 -22.16 -21.26
CA THR A 4 6.67 -22.55 -21.05
C THR A 4 5.87 -22.38 -22.34
N LYS A 5 5.00 -23.35 -22.64
CA LYS A 5 4.01 -23.21 -23.72
C LYS A 5 3.02 -22.13 -23.32
N GLY A 6 2.71 -21.22 -24.25
CA GLY A 6 1.70 -20.20 -24.03
C GLY A 6 0.31 -20.79 -23.78
N VAL A 7 -0.58 -20.00 -23.17
CA VAL A 7 -1.96 -20.41 -22.88
C VAL A 7 -2.72 -20.62 -24.20
N GLU A 8 -3.45 -21.73 -24.31
CA GLU A 8 -4.31 -21.99 -25.45
C GLU A 8 -5.57 -21.12 -25.37
N ILE A 9 -5.78 -20.28 -26.39
CA ILE A 9 -6.94 -19.39 -26.48
C ILE A 9 -7.97 -20.03 -27.40
N LYS A 10 -9.12 -20.43 -26.82
CA LYS A 10 -10.22 -21.09 -27.54
C LYS A 10 -10.76 -20.27 -28.72
N ASP A 11 -11.03 -18.99 -28.50
CA ASP A 11 -11.48 -18.06 -29.55
C ASP A 11 -10.53 -16.85 -29.60
N LYS A 12 -9.54 -16.94 -30.50
CA LYS A 12 -8.50 -15.90 -30.65
C LYS A 12 -9.08 -14.57 -31.12
N LYS A 13 -10.12 -14.59 -31.96
CA LYS A 13 -10.72 -13.36 -32.51
C LYS A 13 -11.45 -12.62 -31.41
N LYS A 14 -12.36 -13.30 -30.70
CA LYS A 14 -13.12 -12.73 -29.59
C LYS A 14 -12.19 -12.27 -28.47
N PHE A 15 -11.16 -13.05 -28.13
CA PHE A 15 -10.17 -12.64 -27.14
C PHE A 15 -9.48 -11.32 -27.52
N LYS A 16 -9.01 -11.19 -28.76
CA LYS A 16 -8.37 -9.96 -29.24
C LYS A 16 -9.31 -8.76 -29.19
N GLU A 17 -10.57 -8.94 -29.57
CA GLU A 17 -11.61 -7.89 -29.49
C GLU A 17 -11.91 -7.48 -28.04
N SER A 18 -12.01 -8.45 -27.12
CA SER A 18 -12.20 -8.23 -25.69
C SER A 18 -11.02 -7.49 -25.07
N VAL A 19 -9.78 -7.90 -25.36
CA VAL A 19 -8.56 -7.22 -24.89
C VAL A 19 -8.51 -5.79 -25.40
N ALA A 20 -8.81 -5.54 -26.67
CA ALA A 20 -8.80 -4.18 -27.23
C ALA A 20 -9.83 -3.27 -26.54
N ARG A 21 -11.03 -3.79 -26.27
CA ARG A 21 -12.08 -3.05 -25.55
C ARG A 21 -11.69 -2.78 -24.11
N PHE A 22 -11.19 -3.80 -23.40
CA PHE A 22 -10.74 -3.67 -22.01
C PHE A 22 -9.59 -2.67 -21.90
N ALA A 23 -8.55 -2.82 -22.73
CA ALA A 23 -7.42 -1.91 -22.76
C ALA A 23 -7.84 -0.46 -23.03
N LYS A 24 -8.78 -0.25 -23.97
CA LYS A 24 -9.33 1.09 -24.24
C LYS A 24 -10.02 1.66 -23.00
N GLY A 25 -10.89 0.88 -22.36
CA GLY A 25 -11.59 1.30 -21.13
C GLY A 25 -10.63 1.67 -20.01
N VAL A 26 -9.59 0.85 -19.82
CA VAL A 26 -8.53 1.15 -18.84
C VAL A 26 -7.81 2.45 -19.19
N SER A 27 -7.25 2.56 -20.39
CA SER A 27 -6.52 3.76 -20.81
C SER A 27 -7.33 5.06 -20.84
N SER A 28 -8.67 4.97 -20.91
CA SER A 28 -9.54 6.15 -20.89
C SER A 28 -9.91 6.63 -19.49
N HIS A 29 -9.59 5.86 -18.45
CA HIS A 29 -9.96 6.20 -17.08
C HIS A 29 -8.97 7.22 -16.48
N PRO A 30 -9.41 8.39 -15.99
CA PRO A 30 -8.51 9.45 -15.50
C PRO A 30 -7.52 8.99 -14.41
N MET A 31 -7.93 8.04 -13.57
CA MET A 31 -7.06 7.46 -12.54
C MET A 31 -5.79 6.81 -13.12
N MET A 32 -5.79 6.34 -14.37
CA MET A 32 -4.61 5.70 -14.95
C MET A 32 -3.47 6.70 -15.20
N ASP A 33 -3.80 7.95 -15.56
CA ASP A 33 -2.80 9.00 -15.71
C ASP A 33 -2.20 9.38 -14.35
N LEU A 34 -3.05 9.51 -13.32
CA LEU A 34 -2.59 9.78 -11.95
C LEU A 34 -1.72 8.67 -11.38
N LEU A 35 -2.11 7.40 -11.58
CA LEU A 35 -1.30 6.25 -11.17
C LEU A 35 0.02 6.17 -11.94
N LYS A 36 0.06 6.59 -13.19
CA LYS A 36 1.29 6.63 -13.97
C LYS A 36 2.23 7.76 -13.52
N GLU A 37 1.67 8.91 -13.13
CA GLU A 37 2.44 10.08 -12.71
C GLU A 37 2.97 9.95 -11.28
N PHE A 38 2.11 9.52 -10.35
CA PHE A 38 2.39 9.53 -8.91
C PHE A 38 2.56 8.15 -8.30
N GLY A 39 2.19 7.08 -9.02
CA GLY A 39 2.04 5.74 -8.44
C GLY A 39 0.92 5.69 -7.40
N THR A 40 0.89 4.62 -6.60
CA THR A 40 -0.01 4.55 -5.44
C THR A 40 0.23 5.65 -4.38
N PRO A 41 1.43 6.26 -4.23
CA PRO A 41 1.63 7.39 -3.32
C PRO A 41 0.69 8.59 -3.52
N LEU A 42 -0.05 8.70 -4.64
CA LEU A 42 -1.14 9.67 -4.80
C LEU A 42 -2.16 9.63 -3.65
N LEU A 43 -2.30 8.48 -3.00
CA LEU A 43 -3.24 8.28 -1.90
C LEU A 43 -2.80 8.93 -0.58
N VAL A 44 -1.52 9.28 -0.41
CA VAL A 44 -0.98 9.78 0.87
C VAL A 44 -1.72 11.05 1.31
N ASN A 45 -1.75 12.08 0.46
CA ASN A 45 -2.43 13.33 0.76
C ASN A 45 -3.95 13.15 0.85
N MET A 46 -4.55 12.39 -0.08
CA MET A 46 -5.99 12.14 -0.08
C MET A 46 -6.47 11.51 1.23
N ILE A 47 -5.78 10.47 1.70
CA ILE A 47 -6.17 9.76 2.93
C ILE A 47 -5.86 10.60 4.18
N ASN A 48 -4.82 11.43 4.14
CA ASN A 48 -4.53 12.41 5.20
C ASN A 48 -5.62 13.48 5.31
N GLU A 49 -6.08 14.05 4.19
CA GLU A 49 -7.17 15.05 4.18
C GLU A 49 -8.49 14.47 4.68
N LEU A 50 -8.75 13.18 4.43
CA LEU A 50 -9.89 12.46 4.99
C LEU A 50 -9.75 12.18 6.50
N GLY A 51 -8.62 12.50 7.13
CA GLY A 51 -8.38 12.19 8.53
C GLY A 51 -8.27 10.69 8.80
N CYS A 52 -7.83 9.92 7.80
CA CYS A 52 -7.81 8.45 7.84
C CYS A 52 -6.42 7.86 7.58
N LEU A 53 -5.35 8.65 7.59
CA LEU A 53 -4.00 8.16 7.37
C LEU A 53 -3.42 7.58 8.66
N ALA A 54 -2.97 6.33 8.61
CA ALA A 54 -2.31 5.68 9.75
C ALA A 54 -1.16 6.55 10.27
N THR A 55 -1.33 7.13 11.46
CA THR A 55 -0.36 8.05 12.05
C THR A 55 -0.13 7.73 13.52
N ARG A 56 1.15 7.64 13.92
CA ARG A 56 1.59 7.30 15.28
C ARG A 56 0.87 6.06 15.82
N ASN A 57 1.16 4.90 15.22
CA ASN A 57 0.51 3.63 15.51
C ASN A 57 -1.03 3.74 15.46
N TYR A 58 -1.65 4.38 14.47
CA TYR A 58 -3.11 4.62 14.42
C TYR A 58 -3.69 5.41 15.60
N SER A 59 -2.91 6.21 16.33
CA SER A 59 -3.48 7.04 17.42
C SER A 59 -4.14 8.32 16.89
N VAL A 60 -3.71 8.81 15.73
CA VAL A 60 -4.30 9.95 15.01
C VAL A 60 -4.41 9.64 13.52
N GLY A 61 -5.32 10.32 12.82
CA GLY A 61 -5.61 10.07 11.40
C GLY A 61 -4.96 11.06 10.42
N GLN A 62 -4.14 11.99 10.93
CA GLN A 62 -3.47 13.00 10.12
C GLN A 62 -2.02 13.18 10.58
N PHE A 63 -1.12 13.32 9.61
CA PHE A 63 0.30 13.52 9.84
C PHE A 63 0.74 14.92 9.41
N LYS A 64 1.30 15.69 10.33
CA LYS A 64 1.78 17.05 10.05
C LYS A 64 2.92 17.09 9.01
N GLY A 65 3.72 16.03 8.92
CA GLY A 65 4.84 15.90 7.97
C GLY A 65 4.45 15.34 6.60
N VAL A 66 3.15 15.18 6.30
CA VAL A 66 2.65 14.48 5.11
C VAL A 66 3.23 15.01 3.79
N GLU A 67 3.43 16.32 3.67
CA GLU A 67 3.96 16.98 2.47
C GLU A 67 5.35 16.48 2.05
N LYS A 68 6.14 15.93 2.99
CA LYS A 68 7.49 15.40 2.68
C LYS A 68 7.48 13.94 2.23
N ILE A 69 6.33 13.28 2.30
CA ILE A 69 6.15 11.86 1.96
C ILE A 69 4.99 11.66 0.98
N SER A 70 4.42 12.74 0.44
CA SER A 70 3.31 12.72 -0.51
C SER A 70 3.75 12.25 -1.90
N GLY A 71 2.80 11.76 -2.69
CA GLY A 71 3.07 11.35 -4.08
C GLY A 71 3.57 12.50 -4.94
N GLU A 72 3.04 13.70 -4.72
CA GLU A 72 3.42 14.94 -5.39
C GLU A 72 4.88 15.30 -5.09
N TYR A 73 5.29 15.24 -3.82
CA TYR A 73 6.67 15.49 -3.43
C TYR A 73 7.62 14.43 -4.00
N ILE A 74 7.22 13.16 -3.98
CA ILE A 74 8.00 12.06 -4.57
C ILE A 74 8.17 12.28 -6.07
N ALA A 75 7.12 12.63 -6.81
CA ALA A 75 7.19 12.89 -8.24
C ALA A 75 8.12 14.08 -8.56
N GLU A 76 8.01 15.19 -7.82
CA GLU A 76 8.92 16.33 -7.97
C GLU A 76 10.38 15.96 -7.69
N LEU A 77 10.60 15.14 -6.66
CA LEU A 77 11.93 14.70 -6.26
C LEU A 77 12.54 13.78 -7.31
N MET A 78 11.76 12.82 -7.83
CA MET A 78 12.17 11.91 -8.90
C MET A 78 12.48 12.66 -10.19
N ALA A 79 11.70 13.68 -10.56
CA ALA A 79 11.97 14.52 -11.73
C ALA A 79 13.35 15.22 -11.66
N LYS A 80 13.87 15.45 -10.45
CA LYS A 80 15.17 16.09 -10.20
C LYS A 80 16.30 15.09 -10.00
N ARG A 81 16.01 13.78 -9.89
CA ARG A 81 17.01 12.75 -9.56
C ARG A 81 17.38 11.92 -10.79
N PRO A 82 18.68 11.77 -11.10
CA PRO A 82 19.09 10.97 -12.25
C PRO A 82 18.62 9.50 -12.12
N ASN A 83 18.33 8.86 -13.26
CA ASN A 83 17.91 7.45 -13.35
C ASN A 83 16.62 7.07 -12.60
N ALA A 84 15.89 8.02 -12.02
CA ALA A 84 14.57 7.74 -11.46
C ALA A 84 13.59 7.44 -12.60
N VAL A 85 12.66 6.50 -12.37
CA VAL A 85 11.64 6.11 -13.38
C VAL A 85 10.27 6.13 -12.71
N PRO A 86 9.38 7.09 -13.04
CA PRO A 86 8.06 7.18 -12.41
C PRO A 86 7.05 6.17 -12.97
N ASP A 87 7.28 5.61 -14.17
CA ASP A 87 6.33 4.76 -14.88
C ASP A 87 6.87 3.34 -15.18
N HIS A 88 7.33 2.68 -14.13
CA HIS A 88 7.86 1.31 -14.21
C HIS A 88 6.73 0.26 -14.36
N LYS A 89 6.91 -0.67 -15.30
CA LYS A 89 5.96 -1.73 -15.61
C LYS A 89 6.23 -3.00 -14.80
N CYS A 90 5.20 -3.53 -14.18
CA CYS A 90 5.26 -4.86 -13.53
C CYS A 90 5.45 -6.01 -14.53
N MET A 91 4.89 -5.89 -15.75
CA MET A 91 5.03 -6.87 -16.83
C MET A 91 4.87 -6.21 -18.20
N ASN A 92 5.32 -6.90 -19.27
CA ASN A 92 5.26 -6.40 -20.65
C ASN A 92 3.86 -5.97 -21.10
N GLY A 93 2.80 -6.62 -20.60
CA GLY A 93 1.41 -6.32 -20.93
C GLY A 93 0.77 -5.19 -20.14
N CYS A 94 1.45 -4.65 -19.12
CA CYS A 94 0.89 -3.59 -18.30
C CYS A 94 0.84 -2.26 -19.08
N ILE A 95 -0.35 -1.69 -19.17
CA ILE A 95 -0.62 -0.39 -19.82
C ILE A 95 -0.74 0.77 -18.83
N ILE A 96 -0.70 0.49 -17.52
CA ILE A 96 -0.81 1.48 -16.44
C ILE A 96 0.58 1.97 -16.04
N SER A 97 1.48 1.04 -15.72
CA SER A 97 2.87 1.33 -15.31
C SER A 97 2.96 2.15 -14.02
N CYS A 98 2.20 1.79 -12.98
CA CYS A 98 2.08 2.57 -11.74
C CYS A 98 3.27 2.44 -10.77
N SER A 99 4.19 1.51 -11.02
CA SER A 99 5.34 1.31 -10.15
C SER A 99 6.41 2.35 -10.45
N ASN A 100 7.37 2.53 -9.53
CA ASN A 100 8.47 3.47 -9.69
C ASN A 100 9.83 2.82 -9.46
N ILE A 101 10.89 3.49 -9.92
CA ILE A 101 12.29 3.25 -9.54
C ILE A 101 12.78 4.53 -8.88
N PHE A 102 12.93 4.49 -7.56
CA PHE A 102 13.34 5.62 -6.74
C PHE A 102 14.86 5.59 -6.52
N THR A 103 15.52 6.70 -6.85
CA THR A 103 16.99 6.84 -6.77
C THR A 103 17.38 7.90 -5.74
N ASP A 104 18.66 7.93 -5.36
CA ASP A 104 19.23 9.04 -4.58
C ASP A 104 19.64 10.22 -5.47
N MET A 105 20.17 11.29 -4.86
CA MET A 105 20.63 12.49 -5.58
C MET A 105 21.77 12.24 -6.58
N LYS A 106 22.47 11.09 -6.48
CA LYS A 106 23.54 10.68 -7.41
C LYS A 106 23.02 9.71 -8.48
N GLY A 107 21.73 9.42 -8.48
CA GLY A 107 21.08 8.48 -9.39
C GLY A 107 21.34 7.01 -9.10
N LYS A 108 21.79 6.68 -7.88
CA LYS A 108 21.88 5.29 -7.43
C LYS A 108 20.49 4.83 -6.99
N VAL A 109 20.05 3.69 -7.51
CA VAL A 109 18.77 3.07 -7.10
C VAL A 109 18.76 2.78 -5.61
N ILE A 110 17.77 3.36 -4.92
CA ILE A 110 17.45 3.03 -3.53
C ILE A 110 16.51 1.83 -3.54
N VAL A 111 15.34 1.95 -4.19
CA VAL A 111 14.31 0.91 -4.22
C VAL A 111 13.47 1.01 -5.51
N SER A 112 12.76 -0.04 -5.86
CA SER A 112 11.68 -0.01 -6.84
C SER A 112 10.38 -0.46 -6.17
N GLY A 113 9.26 0.16 -6.55
CA GLY A 113 7.97 -0.06 -5.91
C GLY A 113 7.88 0.63 -4.56
N LEU A 114 8.08 1.95 -4.52
CA LEU A 114 7.75 2.74 -3.34
C LEU A 114 6.25 3.04 -3.34
N GLU A 115 5.49 2.18 -2.68
CA GLU A 115 4.02 2.19 -2.67
C GLU A 115 3.44 2.90 -1.45
N PHE A 116 2.18 3.35 -1.55
CA PHE A 116 1.42 4.03 -0.48
C PHE A 116 1.52 3.32 0.87
N GLU A 117 1.32 2.00 0.89
CA GLU A 117 1.29 1.23 2.13
C GLU A 117 2.62 1.29 2.89
N THR A 118 3.73 1.11 2.18
CA THR A 118 5.06 1.24 2.79
C THR A 118 5.27 2.64 3.35
N ILE A 119 4.88 3.67 2.60
CA ILE A 119 5.00 5.07 3.04
C ILE A 119 4.14 5.35 4.27
N ALA A 120 2.89 4.90 4.28
CA ALA A 120 1.99 5.11 5.40
C ALA A 120 2.49 4.39 6.67
N LEU A 121 2.87 3.11 6.55
CA LEU A 121 3.21 2.27 7.71
C LEU A 121 4.62 2.53 8.26
N THR A 122 5.58 2.90 7.42
CA THR A 122 6.96 3.20 7.85
C THR A 122 7.26 4.70 7.92
N GLY A 123 6.38 5.54 7.37
CA GLY A 123 6.42 7.00 7.46
C GLY A 123 5.48 7.53 8.53
N SER A 124 4.27 7.94 8.16
CA SER A 124 3.31 8.60 9.06
C SER A 124 2.99 7.78 10.30
N ASN A 125 2.80 6.47 10.18
CA ASN A 125 2.50 5.59 11.31
C ASN A 125 3.66 5.52 12.31
N CYS A 126 4.88 5.74 11.87
CA CYS A 126 6.11 5.82 12.67
C CYS A 126 6.56 7.26 12.96
N MET A 127 5.82 8.28 12.49
CA MET A 127 6.18 9.70 12.55
C MET A 127 7.51 10.05 11.85
N ILE A 128 7.89 9.30 10.82
CA ILE A 128 9.08 9.53 10.00
C ILE A 128 8.64 10.32 8.76
N ASP A 129 9.27 11.47 8.51
CA ASP A 129 8.99 12.35 7.37
C ASP A 129 10.16 12.47 6.37
N ASP A 130 11.15 11.58 6.47
CA ASP A 130 12.26 11.46 5.53
C ASP A 130 11.97 10.33 4.53
N ILE A 131 11.64 10.72 3.29
CA ILE A 131 11.30 9.77 2.23
C ILE A 131 12.48 8.90 1.76
N ASP A 132 13.72 9.39 1.90
CA ASP A 132 14.92 8.59 1.57
C ASP A 132 15.12 7.48 2.60
N ILE A 133 14.84 7.76 3.87
CA ILE A 133 14.88 6.75 4.92
C ILE A 133 13.75 5.73 4.76
N ILE A 134 12.53 6.19 4.47
CA ILE A 134 11.39 5.30 4.17
C ILE A 134 11.72 4.38 2.98
N ALA A 135 12.28 4.92 1.90
CA ALA A 135 12.71 4.13 0.75
C ALA A 135 13.82 3.12 1.08
N ARG A 136 14.72 3.44 2.02
CA ARG A 136 15.75 2.50 2.50
C ARG A 136 15.18 1.42 3.40
N ILE A 137 14.18 1.74 4.23
CA ILE A 137 13.43 0.75 5.01
C ILE A 137 12.71 -0.20 4.06
N ASN A 138 12.03 0.33 3.03
CA ASN A 138 11.40 -0.47 1.98
C ASN A 138 12.42 -1.42 1.33
N ARG A 139 13.60 -0.91 0.96
CA ARG A 139 14.65 -1.74 0.36
C ARG A 139 15.09 -2.86 1.30
N ALA A 140 15.32 -2.55 2.57
CA ALA A 140 15.74 -3.54 3.55
C ALA A 140 14.69 -4.65 3.70
N CYS A 141 13.40 -4.31 3.79
CA CYS A 141 12.31 -5.29 3.80
C CYS A 141 12.28 -6.14 2.53
N ASN A 142 12.41 -5.54 1.34
CA ASN A 142 12.44 -6.24 0.06
C ASN A 142 13.62 -7.22 -0.04
N ASP A 143 14.81 -6.79 0.36
CA ASP A 143 16.04 -7.60 0.29
C ASP A 143 16.00 -8.76 1.30
N ILE A 144 15.35 -8.58 2.45
CA ILE A 144 15.16 -9.62 3.48
C ILE A 144 14.00 -10.56 3.13
N GLY A 145 12.98 -10.07 2.43
CA GLY A 145 11.77 -10.82 2.08
C GLY A 145 10.68 -10.77 3.15
N VAL A 146 10.48 -9.62 3.78
CA VAL A 146 9.42 -9.38 4.78
C VAL A 146 8.45 -8.28 4.33
N ASP A 147 7.22 -8.34 4.81
CA ASP A 147 6.17 -7.35 4.50
C ASP A 147 6.47 -5.99 5.15
N THR A 148 6.51 -4.92 4.35
CA THR A 148 6.73 -3.55 4.83
C THR A 148 5.58 -3.05 5.70
N MET A 149 4.35 -3.52 5.48
CA MET A 149 3.19 -3.11 6.27
C MET A 149 3.30 -3.63 7.70
N ASP A 150 3.48 -4.95 7.84
CA ASP A 150 3.51 -5.58 9.16
C ASP A 150 4.79 -5.23 9.94
N VAL A 151 5.93 -5.07 9.24
CA VAL A 151 7.17 -4.52 9.84
C VAL A 151 6.99 -3.06 10.25
N GLY A 152 6.34 -2.22 9.44
CA GLY A 152 6.05 -0.83 9.79
C GLY A 152 5.14 -0.71 11.01
N ALA A 153 4.10 -1.55 11.09
CA ALA A 153 3.24 -1.64 12.27
C ALA A 153 4.01 -2.11 13.52
N ALA A 154 4.93 -3.08 13.38
CA ALA A 154 5.81 -3.51 14.47
C ALA A 154 6.77 -2.39 14.95
N ILE A 155 7.35 -1.62 14.04
CA ILE A 155 8.18 -0.45 14.37
C ILE A 155 7.37 0.58 15.15
N ALA A 156 6.13 0.87 14.71
CA ALA A 156 5.25 1.81 15.38
C ALA A 156 4.92 1.36 16.82
N LEU A 157 4.73 0.05 17.05
CA LEU A 157 4.59 -0.52 18.40
C LEU A 157 5.86 -0.38 19.24
N ALA A 158 7.04 -0.64 18.65
CA ALA A 158 8.32 -0.44 19.32
C ALA A 158 8.55 1.02 19.72
N MET A 159 8.09 1.97 18.89
CA MET A 159 8.10 3.40 19.22
C MET A 159 7.09 3.77 20.30
N GLU A 160 5.88 3.19 20.28
CA GLU A 160 4.87 3.40 21.33
C GLU A 160 5.36 2.88 22.70
N ALA A 161 6.08 1.75 22.70
CA ALA A 161 6.71 1.16 23.89
C ALA A 161 8.04 1.83 24.30
N ALA A 162 8.45 2.90 23.62
CA ALA A 162 9.71 3.62 23.84
C ALA A 162 11.00 2.78 23.70
N VAL A 163 10.94 1.65 22.99
CA VAL A 163 12.13 0.89 22.55
C VAL A 163 12.89 1.68 21.50
N LEU A 164 12.15 2.36 20.62
CA LEU A 164 12.68 3.35 19.67
C LEU A 164 12.12 4.73 20.02
N LYS A 165 12.88 5.78 19.71
CA LYS A 165 12.37 7.14 19.75
C LYS A 165 11.39 7.34 18.59
N LEU A 166 10.22 7.89 18.88
CA LEU A 166 9.21 8.22 17.87
C LEU A 166 9.80 9.15 16.79
N GLY A 167 9.63 8.78 15.51
CA GLY A 167 10.17 9.51 14.36
C GLY A 167 11.66 9.30 14.09
N ASP A 168 12.36 8.43 14.84
CA ASP A 168 13.76 8.11 14.59
C ASP A 168 13.91 7.09 13.45
N GLY A 169 13.95 7.61 12.23
CA GLY A 169 14.01 6.80 11.02
C GLY A 169 15.31 6.00 10.85
N GLU A 170 16.44 6.55 11.29
CA GLU A 170 17.73 5.84 11.22
C GLU A 170 17.76 4.65 12.19
N ALA A 171 17.23 4.83 13.40
CA ALA A 171 17.08 3.74 14.35
C ALA A 171 16.08 2.68 13.84
N ALA A 172 14.98 3.10 13.21
CA ALA A 172 14.03 2.19 12.58
C ALA A 172 14.69 1.36 11.45
N LEU A 173 15.45 1.99 10.56
CA LEU A 173 16.22 1.30 9.51
C LEU A 173 17.25 0.34 10.10
N SER A 174 17.97 0.74 11.14
CA SER A 174 18.93 -0.13 11.83
C SER A 174 18.23 -1.37 12.39
N LEU A 175 17.06 -1.19 13.02
CA LEU A 175 16.26 -2.29 13.57
C LEU A 175 15.76 -3.25 12.48
N VAL A 176 15.31 -2.75 11.33
CA VAL A 176 14.92 -3.61 10.19
C VAL A 176 16.10 -4.45 9.68
N ASN A 177 17.30 -3.85 9.61
CA ASN A 177 18.49 -4.60 9.22
C ASN A 177 18.91 -5.68 10.23
N GLU A 178 18.41 -5.62 11.47
CA GLU A 178 18.62 -6.67 12.46
C GLU A 178 17.78 -7.93 12.19
N ILE A 179 16.67 -7.82 11.45
CA ILE A 179 15.85 -8.99 11.04
C ILE A 179 16.72 -9.99 10.29
N GLY A 180 17.47 -9.54 9.27
CA GLY A 180 18.38 -10.39 8.50
C GLY A 180 19.56 -10.95 9.29
N LYS A 181 19.84 -10.39 10.48
CA LYS A 181 20.89 -10.87 11.41
C LYS A 181 20.33 -11.84 12.45
N GLY A 182 19.02 -11.93 12.60
CA GLY A 182 18.37 -12.77 13.61
C GLY A 182 18.67 -12.37 15.06
N THR A 183 18.87 -11.09 15.35
CA THR A 183 18.98 -10.61 16.75
C THR A 183 17.63 -10.76 17.46
N GLU A 184 17.59 -10.66 18.79
CA GLU A 184 16.32 -10.70 19.53
C GLU A 184 15.35 -9.60 19.07
N ASN A 185 15.84 -8.38 18.85
CA ASN A 185 15.03 -7.26 18.37
C ASN A 185 14.62 -7.44 16.90
N GLY A 186 15.50 -7.99 16.07
CA GLY A 186 15.19 -8.34 14.68
C GLY A 186 14.12 -9.44 14.60
N ILE A 187 14.21 -10.48 15.43
CA ILE A 187 13.20 -11.53 15.54
C ILE A 187 11.88 -10.93 16.02
N MET A 188 11.91 -10.00 16.99
CA MET A 188 10.71 -9.34 17.48
C MET A 188 9.94 -8.66 16.33
N ILE A 189 10.56 -7.71 15.63
CA ILE A 189 9.84 -6.97 14.57
C ILE A 189 9.65 -7.77 13.28
N GLY A 190 10.52 -8.74 13.00
CA GLY A 190 10.42 -9.61 11.82
C GLY A 190 9.26 -10.61 11.89
N ASN A 191 8.72 -10.88 13.07
CA ASN A 191 7.51 -11.70 13.27
C ASN A 191 6.21 -10.86 13.27
N GLY A 192 6.28 -9.61 12.82
CA GLY A 192 5.10 -8.77 12.59
C GLY A 192 4.55 -8.09 13.84
N CYS A 193 3.49 -7.31 13.65
CA CYS A 193 2.95 -6.43 14.69
C CYS A 193 2.36 -7.21 15.88
N ARG A 194 1.72 -8.36 15.62
CA ARG A 194 1.13 -9.19 16.67
C ARG A 194 2.19 -9.71 17.63
N PHE A 195 3.22 -10.36 17.11
CA PHE A 195 4.30 -10.90 17.92
C PHE A 195 5.04 -9.78 18.68
N THR A 196 5.33 -8.67 18.00
CA THR A 196 5.97 -7.51 18.61
C THR A 196 5.14 -6.94 19.76
N GLY A 197 3.85 -6.72 19.53
CA GLY A 197 2.95 -6.16 20.54
C GLY A 197 2.81 -7.08 21.75
N GLU A 198 2.69 -8.40 21.54
CA GLU A 198 2.65 -9.40 22.63
C GLU A 198 3.96 -9.41 23.44
N LYS A 199 5.11 -9.41 22.76
CA LYS A 199 6.45 -9.38 23.40
C LYS A 199 6.69 -8.09 24.20
N LEU A 200 6.13 -6.96 23.75
CA LEU A 200 6.25 -5.65 24.40
C LEU A 200 5.11 -5.37 25.41
N GLU A 201 4.22 -6.34 25.66
CA GLU A 201 3.05 -6.16 26.53
C GLU A 201 2.19 -4.94 26.15
N SER A 202 2.09 -4.67 24.85
CA SER A 202 1.38 -3.51 24.30
C SER A 202 -0.12 -3.59 24.59
N LYS A 203 -0.69 -2.51 25.10
CA LYS A 203 -2.12 -2.44 25.43
C LYS A 203 -3.03 -2.49 24.20
N ARG A 204 -2.52 -2.09 23.05
CA ARG A 204 -3.25 -2.01 21.78
C ARG A 204 -2.34 -2.46 20.65
N ILE A 205 -2.78 -3.50 19.95
CA ILE A 205 -2.06 -4.07 18.82
C ILE A 205 -2.98 -4.01 17.61
N PRO A 206 -2.78 -3.09 16.65
CA PRO A 206 -3.68 -2.91 15.51
C PRO A 206 -3.53 -4.05 14.48
N HIS A 207 -4.27 -5.15 14.69
CA HIS A 207 -4.27 -6.30 13.78
C HIS A 207 -5.65 -6.96 13.69
N VAL A 208 -5.87 -7.71 12.61
CA VAL A 208 -7.00 -8.65 12.50
C VAL A 208 -6.47 -10.02 12.06
N LYS A 209 -6.81 -11.08 12.80
CA LYS A 209 -6.33 -12.46 12.59
C LYS A 209 -4.80 -12.63 12.60
N GLY A 210 -4.07 -11.61 13.03
CA GLY A 210 -2.61 -11.61 13.17
C GLY A 210 -1.90 -10.70 12.17
N GLN A 211 -2.59 -10.31 11.09
CA GLN A 211 -2.11 -9.36 10.10
C GLN A 211 -2.32 -7.93 10.58
N GLY A 212 -1.28 -7.09 10.55
CA GLY A 212 -1.37 -5.66 10.83
C GLY A 212 -2.37 -4.94 9.93
N LEU A 213 -3.02 -3.91 10.46
CA LEU A 213 -3.90 -3.05 9.64
C LEU A 213 -3.10 -2.39 8.50
N ALA A 214 -3.78 -2.02 7.41
CA ALA A 214 -3.16 -1.26 6.33
C ALA A 214 -3.17 0.25 6.60
N GLY A 215 -2.67 1.07 5.68
CA GLY A 215 -2.47 2.52 5.84
C GLY A 215 -3.73 3.36 6.04
N TYR A 216 -4.89 2.70 6.14
CA TYR A 216 -6.23 3.27 6.27
C TYR A 216 -6.77 3.08 7.68
N ASP A 217 -7.20 4.17 8.31
CA ASP A 217 -7.84 4.14 9.61
C ASP A 217 -9.32 3.71 9.49
N PRO A 218 -9.71 2.54 10.01
CA PRO A 218 -11.06 2.03 9.88
C PRO A 218 -12.10 2.83 10.68
N ARG A 219 -11.67 3.76 11.54
CA ARG A 219 -12.58 4.64 12.30
C ARG A 219 -13.29 5.63 11.38
N GLY A 220 -12.61 6.12 10.34
CA GLY A 220 -13.18 6.99 9.32
C GLY A 220 -13.56 6.26 8.02
N LEU A 221 -12.96 5.09 7.76
CA LEU A 221 -13.27 4.24 6.60
C LEU A 221 -13.94 2.94 7.04
N LYS A 222 -15.21 3.02 7.47
CA LYS A 222 -15.90 1.90 8.12
C LYS A 222 -16.13 0.70 7.20
N GLY A 223 -16.34 0.92 5.90
CA GLY A 223 -16.41 -0.15 4.89
C GLY A 223 -15.11 -0.94 4.80
N THR A 224 -13.96 -0.24 4.80
CA THR A 224 -12.64 -0.88 4.89
C THR A 224 -12.46 -1.61 6.24
N GLY A 225 -12.95 -1.02 7.34
CA GLY A 225 -13.00 -1.69 8.63
C GLY A 225 -13.80 -3.01 8.62
N ALA A 226 -14.95 -3.03 7.94
CA ALA A 226 -15.73 -4.25 7.75
C ALA A 226 -14.96 -5.30 6.92
N THR A 227 -14.23 -4.86 5.89
CA THR A 227 -13.33 -5.73 5.12
C THR A 227 -12.24 -6.34 6.00
N TYR A 228 -11.54 -5.53 6.80
CA TYR A 228 -10.54 -6.05 7.73
C TYR A 228 -11.09 -7.10 8.68
N ALA A 229 -12.27 -6.86 9.26
CA ALA A 229 -12.90 -7.78 10.19
C ALA A 229 -13.27 -9.12 9.53
N THR A 230 -13.75 -9.09 8.28
CA THR A 230 -14.40 -10.23 7.63
C THR A 230 -13.51 -11.00 6.64
N SER A 231 -12.47 -10.37 6.10
CA SER A 231 -11.56 -11.01 5.14
C SER A 231 -10.91 -12.26 5.73
N ALA A 232 -10.79 -13.31 4.90
CA ALA A 232 -10.13 -14.55 5.28
C ALA A 232 -8.62 -14.38 5.50
N MET A 233 -8.01 -13.34 4.91
CA MET A 233 -6.56 -13.09 4.94
C MET A 233 -6.11 -12.28 6.16
N GLY A 234 -7.05 -11.70 6.93
CA GLY A 234 -6.76 -10.73 7.99
C GLY A 234 -7.07 -9.31 7.54
N ALA A 235 -6.34 -8.32 8.04
CA ALA A 235 -6.58 -6.89 7.76
C ALA A 235 -6.06 -6.44 6.38
N ASP A 236 -6.44 -7.18 5.33
CA ASP A 236 -6.04 -6.88 3.96
C ASP A 236 -7.06 -5.96 3.26
N HIS A 237 -6.62 -4.76 2.89
CA HIS A 237 -7.45 -3.77 2.20
C HIS A 237 -7.63 -4.11 0.73
N THR A 238 -6.71 -4.85 0.10
CA THR A 238 -6.75 -5.12 -1.35
C THR A 238 -7.93 -5.99 -1.75
N CYS A 239 -8.45 -6.81 -0.81
CA CYS A 239 -9.68 -7.55 -1.04
C CYS A 239 -10.95 -6.68 -0.98
N GLY A 240 -10.88 -5.44 -0.48
CA GLY A 240 -12.06 -4.56 -0.48
C GLY A 240 -11.85 -3.23 0.22
N ASN A 241 -11.13 -2.32 -0.42
CA ASN A 241 -10.86 -1.00 0.10
C ASN A 241 -11.99 -0.03 -0.25
N ALA A 242 -12.77 0.39 0.75
CA ALA A 242 -13.98 1.18 0.56
C ALA A 242 -13.74 2.67 0.87
N ILE A 243 -12.96 3.32 0.00
CA ILE A 243 -12.64 4.76 0.06
C ILE A 243 -13.68 5.61 -0.68
N PRO A 244 -13.80 6.92 -0.38
CA PRO A 244 -14.59 7.85 -1.19
C PRO A 244 -14.21 7.79 -2.67
N ASN A 245 -15.22 7.82 -3.53
CA ASN A 245 -15.05 7.81 -4.98
C ASN A 245 -15.93 8.93 -5.59
N PRO A 246 -15.35 9.86 -6.37
CA PRO A 246 -16.13 10.90 -7.06
C PRO A 246 -17.24 10.36 -7.97
N LEU A 247 -17.11 9.13 -8.47
CA LEU A 247 -18.12 8.46 -9.30
C LEU A 247 -19.20 7.77 -8.48
N ASN A 248 -19.02 7.66 -7.16
CA ASN A 248 -20.04 7.24 -6.20
C ASN A 248 -20.16 8.24 -5.03
N PRO A 249 -20.60 9.49 -5.29
CA PRO A 249 -20.63 10.55 -4.29
C PRO A 249 -21.67 10.32 -3.17
N ALA A 250 -22.57 9.34 -3.35
CA ALA A 250 -23.58 8.98 -2.35
C ALA A 250 -23.03 8.09 -1.24
N TYR A 251 -21.86 7.47 -1.42
CA TYR A 251 -21.24 6.63 -0.41
C TYR A 251 -20.52 7.48 0.65
N ASP A 252 -21.08 7.47 1.86
CA ASP A 252 -20.43 8.02 3.06
C ASP A 252 -19.63 6.90 3.76
N PRO A 253 -18.29 6.95 3.77
CA PRO A 253 -17.46 5.92 4.42
C PRO A 253 -17.51 6.00 5.97
N ALA A 254 -17.98 7.12 6.53
CA ALA A 254 -18.10 7.32 7.98
C ALA A 254 -19.49 6.94 8.51
N SER A 255 -20.46 6.70 7.63
CA SER A 255 -21.80 6.24 8.02
C SER A 255 -21.74 4.83 8.66
N PRO A 256 -22.52 4.56 9.72
CA PRO A 256 -22.68 3.20 10.24
C PRO A 256 -23.49 2.28 9.30
N GLU A 257 -24.26 2.82 8.37
CA GLU A 257 -25.09 2.07 7.44
C GLU A 257 -24.37 1.76 6.11
N GLY A 258 -24.78 0.69 5.41
CA GLY A 258 -24.30 0.36 4.06
C GLY A 258 -22.89 -0.24 3.96
N GLN A 259 -22.09 -0.15 5.02
CA GLN A 259 -20.67 -0.55 5.03
C GLN A 259 -20.48 -2.07 4.80
N GLY A 260 -21.37 -2.89 5.37
CA GLY A 260 -21.33 -4.34 5.17
C GLY A 260 -21.66 -4.74 3.73
N GLN A 261 -22.63 -4.07 3.09
CA GLN A 261 -22.98 -4.30 1.70
C GLN A 261 -21.84 -3.88 0.76
N MET A 262 -21.25 -2.71 1.00
CA MET A 262 -20.09 -2.22 0.25
C MET A 262 -18.90 -3.19 0.37
N SER A 263 -18.55 -3.58 1.59
CA SER A 263 -17.47 -4.54 1.84
C SER A 263 -17.72 -5.89 1.16
N LYS A 264 -18.93 -6.45 1.26
CA LYS A 264 -19.29 -7.70 0.60
C LYS A 264 -19.15 -7.61 -0.93
N PHE A 265 -19.62 -6.51 -1.52
CA PHE A 265 -19.51 -6.28 -2.96
C PHE A 265 -18.05 -6.23 -3.39
N LEU A 266 -17.23 -5.40 -2.74
CA LEU A 266 -15.82 -5.26 -3.07
C LEU A 266 -15.04 -6.57 -2.87
N GLN A 267 -15.30 -7.33 -1.81
CA GLN A 267 -14.69 -8.64 -1.58
C GLN A 267 -15.05 -9.65 -2.66
N THR A 268 -16.31 -9.68 -3.09
CA THR A 268 -16.74 -10.57 -4.18
C THR A 268 -16.12 -10.14 -5.51
N TYR A 269 -16.04 -8.83 -5.76
CA TYR A 269 -15.45 -8.27 -6.96
C TYR A 269 -13.96 -8.59 -7.06
N HIS A 270 -13.17 -8.26 -6.03
CA HIS A 270 -11.73 -8.50 -6.05
C HIS A 270 -11.37 -9.99 -6.05
N ALA A 271 -12.15 -10.85 -5.38
CA ALA A 271 -11.97 -12.30 -5.50
C ALA A 271 -12.12 -12.79 -6.96
N ALA A 272 -13.05 -12.22 -7.73
CA ALA A 272 -13.18 -12.52 -9.15
C ALA A 272 -11.99 -11.99 -9.97
N ILE A 273 -11.51 -10.78 -9.67
CA ILE A 273 -10.35 -10.17 -10.35
C ILE A 273 -9.07 -10.99 -10.10
N ASP A 274 -8.81 -11.38 -8.86
CA ASP A 274 -7.68 -12.23 -8.48
C ASP A 274 -7.76 -13.59 -9.18
N SER A 275 -8.95 -14.18 -9.26
CA SER A 275 -9.19 -15.45 -9.96
C SER A 275 -8.92 -15.37 -11.46
N LEU A 276 -9.06 -14.18 -12.07
CA LEU A 276 -8.77 -13.93 -13.48
C LEU A 276 -7.29 -13.60 -13.73
N GLY A 277 -6.50 -13.36 -12.68
CA GLY A 277 -5.10 -12.93 -12.78
C GLY A 277 -4.95 -11.52 -13.37
N ILE A 278 -5.94 -10.66 -13.16
CA ILE A 278 -5.92 -9.26 -13.62
C ILE A 278 -5.49 -8.38 -12.45
N CYS A 279 -4.66 -7.36 -12.71
CA CYS A 279 -4.27 -6.39 -11.69
C CYS A 279 -5.49 -5.62 -11.17
N LEU A 280 -5.57 -5.44 -9.85
CA LEU A 280 -6.60 -4.64 -9.17
C LEU A 280 -6.79 -3.25 -9.82
N PHE A 281 -5.71 -2.54 -10.15
CA PHE A 281 -5.82 -1.21 -10.76
C PHE A 281 -6.40 -1.24 -12.18
N ALA A 282 -6.20 -2.33 -12.94
CA ALA A 282 -6.84 -2.51 -14.23
C ALA A 282 -8.34 -2.84 -14.09
N ALA A 283 -8.80 -3.19 -12.89
CA ALA A 283 -10.20 -3.48 -12.58
C ALA A 283 -10.96 -2.27 -12.01
N LEU A 284 -10.30 -1.17 -11.65
CA LEU A 284 -10.99 0.05 -11.22
C LEU A 284 -11.95 0.62 -12.30
N PRO A 285 -11.58 0.71 -13.58
CA PRO A 285 -12.47 1.29 -14.59
C PRO A 285 -13.78 0.49 -14.77
N PRO A 286 -13.76 -0.85 -14.85
CA PRO A 286 -15.01 -1.63 -14.83
C PRO A 286 -15.83 -1.50 -13.54
N LEU A 287 -15.22 -1.21 -12.39
CA LEU A 287 -15.93 -0.95 -11.13
C LEU A 287 -16.68 0.39 -11.17
N ASP A 288 -16.08 1.38 -11.83
CA ASP A 288 -16.56 2.76 -11.93
C ASP A 288 -17.54 3.00 -13.10
N MET A 289 -17.61 2.05 -14.03
CA MET A 289 -18.48 2.09 -15.22
C MET A 289 -19.81 1.33 -15.04
N THR A 290 -20.07 0.77 -13.85
CA THR A 290 -21.31 0.07 -13.49
C THR A 290 -22.19 0.92 -12.59
#